data_AF-A0A3D0P6D8-F1
#
_entry.id   AF-A0A3D0P6D8-F1
#
_cell.length_a   1.000
_cell.length_b   1.000
_cell.length_c   1.000
_cell.angle_alpha   90.00
_cell.angle_beta   90.00
_cell.angle_gamma   90.00
#
_symmetry.space_group_name_H-M   'P 1'
#
loop_
_entity.id
_entity.type
_entity.pdbx_description
1 polymer ?
#
loop_
_entity_poly.entity_id
_entity_poly.type
_entity_poly.pdbx_seq_one_letter_code
_entity_poly.pdbx_strand_id
1 'polypeptide(L)' 'FQVGFVAISRRGEVGAFAIQMGFSFSVTNAEYPKGKVLESKSYF' A
#
# COMPACT_ATOMS: atom_id res chain seq x y z
N PHE A 1 8.79 13.79 11.15
CA PHE A 1 9.46 12.72 10.37
C PHE A 1 8.39 11.82 9.77
N GLN A 2 8.62 11.24 8.59
CA GLN A 2 7.64 10.40 7.89
C GLN A 2 8.27 9.04 7.58
N VAL A 3 7.53 7.97 7.85
CA VAL A 3 7.92 6.59 7.53
C VAL A 3 6.69 5.84 7.04
N GLY A 4 6.85 5.11 5.94
CA GLY A 4 5.81 4.26 5.37
C GLY A 4 6.37 2.88 5.05
N PHE A 5 5.54 1.86 5.22
CA PHE A 5 5.84 0.48 4.88
C PHE A 5 4.81 -0.04 3.90
N VAL A 6 5.27 -0.85 2.95
CA VAL A 6 4.44 -1.69 2.09
C VAL A 6 4.97 -3.11 2.22
N ALA A 7 4.07 -4.06 2.40
CA ALA A 7 4.41 -5.47 2.56
C ALA A 7 3.51 -6.33 1.67
N ILE A 8 4.08 -7.42 1.18
CA ILE A 8 3.38 -8.46 0.42
C ILE A 8 3.68 -9.83 1.02
N SER A 9 2.66 -10.64 1.25
CA SER A 9 2.82 -12.01 1.70
C SER A 9 3.09 -12.95 0.51
N ARG A 10 3.63 -14.15 0.76
CA ARG A 10 3.81 -15.16 -0.31
C ARG A 10 2.49 -15.62 -0.94
N ARG A 11 1.34 -15.34 -0.31
CA ARG A 11 0.00 -15.60 -0.85
C ARG A 11 -0.50 -14.45 -1.74
N GLY A 12 0.25 -13.36 -1.85
CA GLY A 12 -0.12 -12.19 -2.65
C GLY A 12 -0.98 -11.16 -1.92
N GLU A 13 -1.20 -11.32 -0.62
CA GLU A 13 -1.89 -10.31 0.20
C GLU A 13 -1.00 -9.09 0.36
N VAL A 14 -1.55 -7.89 0.15
CA VAL A 14 -0.81 -6.63 0.21
C VAL A 14 -1.33 -5.79 1.38
N GLY A 15 -0.41 -5.19 2.13
CA GLY A 15 -0.72 -4.23 3.19
C GLY A 15 0.24 -3.05 3.19
N ALA A 16 -0.24 -1.90 3.64
CA ALA A 16 0.58 -0.70 3.79
C ALA A 16 0.18 0.10 5.03
N PHE A 17 1.17 0.76 5.64
CA PHE A 17 0.98 1.64 6.80
C PHE A 17 1.97 2.79 6.78
N ALA A 18 1.54 3.99 7.15
CA ALA A 18 2.40 5.16 7.28
C ALA A 18 2.17 5.90 8.61
N ILE A 19 3.18 6.63 9.06
CA ILE A 19 3.06 7.45 10.28
C ILE A 19 2.12 8.63 10.02
N GLN A 20 2.32 9.40 8.95
CA GLN A 20 1.46 10.51 8.55
C GLN A 20 0.58 10.14 7.35
N MET A 21 -0.60 10.77 7.27
CA MET A 21 -1.49 10.73 6.11
C MET A 21 -0.81 11.06 4.77
N GLY A 22 -1.46 10.69 3.66
CA GLY A 22 -1.04 11.05 2.30
C GLY A 22 -0.06 10.07 1.65
N PHE A 23 0.28 8.97 2.32
CA PHE A 23 1.03 7.87 1.68
C PHE A 23 0.08 6.94 0.92
N SER A 24 0.31 6.83 -0.38
CA SER A 24 -0.43 5.96 -1.30
C SER A 24 0.53 5.07 -2.07
N PHE A 25 0.06 3.89 -2.46
CA PHE A 25 0.85 2.88 -3.17
C PHE A 25 0.03 2.28 -4.31
N SER A 26 0.70 1.68 -5.29
CA SER A 26 0.02 1.01 -6.41
C SER A 26 0.18 -0.50 -6.33
N VAL A 27 -0.87 -1.24 -6.69
CA VAL A 27 -0.87 -2.69 -6.82
C VAL A 27 -1.22 -3.05 -8.25
N THR A 28 -0.36 -3.86 -8.87
CA THR A 28 -0.61 -4.47 -10.18
C THR A 28 -0.63 -5.97 -10.01
N ASN A 29 -1.74 -6.59 -10.37
CA ASN A 29 -1.94 -8.04 -10.29
C ASN A 29 -2.95 -8.46 -11.38
N ALA A 30 -3.35 -9.74 -11.39
CA ALA A 30 -4.32 -10.24 -12.36
C ALA A 30 -5.71 -9.56 -12.25
N GLU A 31 -6.08 -9.08 -11.06
CA GLU A 31 -7.33 -8.35 -10.82
C GLU A 31 -7.23 -6.88 -11.30
N TYR A 32 -6.05 -6.28 -11.14
CA TYR A 32 -5.72 -4.90 -11.50
C TYR A 32 -4.59 -4.86 -12.55
N PRO A 33 -4.83 -5.32 -13.78
CA PRO A 33 -3.78 -5.44 -14.80
C PRO A 33 -3.23 -4.09 -15.27
N LYS A 34 -4.01 -3.01 -15.11
CA LYS A 34 -3.59 -1.63 -15.39
C LYS A 34 -3.02 -0.90 -14.16
N GLY A 35 -2.85 -1.62 -13.05
CA GLY A 35 -2.51 -1.06 -11.76
C GLY A 35 -3.71 -0.37 -11.09
N LYS A 36 -3.74 -0.41 -9.76
CA LYS A 36 -4.70 0.31 -8.93
C LYS A 36 -3.96 1.04 -7.83
N VAL A 37 -4.25 2.32 -7.65
CA VAL A 37 -3.73 3.12 -6.55
C VAL A 37 -4.61 2.90 -5.33
N LEU A 38 -3.97 2.65 -4.19
CA LEU A 38 -4.60 2.43 -2.89
C LEU A 38 -3.97 3.38 -1.88
N GLU A 39 -4.80 3.91 -0.99
CA GLU A 39 -4.30 4.69 0.14
C GLU A 39 -3.89 3.77 1.28
N SER A 40 -2.76 4.06 1.91
CA SER A 40 -2.33 3.32 3.09
C SER A 40 -3.10 3.75 4.33
N LYS A 41 -3.15 2.87 5.32
CA LYS A 41 -3.59 3.26 6.66
C LYS A 41 -2.54 4.16 7.30
N SER A 42 -2.97 5.10 8.13
CA SER A 42 -2.09 6.02 8.84
C SER A 42 -2.44 6.13 10.33
N TYR A 43 -1.48 6.57 11.14
CA TYR A 43 -1.67 6.78 12.57
C TYR A 43 -2.10 8.22 12.90
N PHE A 44 -1.43 9.22 12.30
CA PHE A 44 -1.71 10.64 12.45
C PHE A 44 -2.35 11.21 11.19
#